data_AF-A0A2I1MBW6-F1
#
_entry.id   AF-A0A2I1MBW6-F1
#
_cell.length_a   1.000
_cell.length_b   1.000
_cell.length_c   1.000
_cell.angle_alpha   90.00
_cell.angle_beta   90.00
_cell.angle_gamma   90.00
#
_symmetry.space_group_name_H-M   'P 1'
#
loop_
_entity.id
_entity.type
_entity.pdbx_description
1 polymer ?
#
loop_
_entity_poly.entity_id
_entity_poly.type
_entity_poly.pdbx_seq_one_letter_code
_entity_poly.pdbx_strand_id
1 'polypeptide(L)'
;MLVGILPWYYTQIIEVKEPCELEVVVFNLELINILLKRTNEVFGSATQITNAIENTAYVSLDDAERKSVESIIDNLKHELVSFKNGNDYAKQMIYIKLMELAVIFEKSSGKDKKKIKNKHKIEIFHYIWAHLDEKLTLKSLANIFYISESNISKYIKEETGLSFTNLTSLMKLTKLMGYLNFSEKNLEELSVILGFKDASHLAKFFKAKTGLNSKDYKNSYHTIDLADQVISYDKMEDIVDYLVNNYYTDFKIDDICKKFEISPIQLNKSLKFYMDKSFEDYINYIRVINSAKLLLQTDDLVSVIAYKVGFNTTKTFYRNFKKIYEINPNDFRKKITYQKYIF
;
A
#
# COMPACT_ATOMS: atom_id res chain seq x y z
N MET A 1 1.61 3.38 -23.01
CA MET A 1 2.73 2.70 -22.32
C MET A 1 2.13 1.91 -21.17
N LEU A 2 2.81 0.89 -20.65
CA LEU A 2 2.39 0.21 -19.43
C LEU A 2 3.45 0.46 -18.34
N VAL A 3 3.00 0.79 -17.13
CA VAL A 3 3.88 1.12 -16.01
C VAL A 3 3.66 0.08 -14.90
N GLY A 4 4.75 -0.52 -14.43
CA GLY A 4 4.74 -1.48 -13.35
C GLY A 4 5.19 -0.79 -12.06
N ILE A 5 4.38 -0.90 -11.01
CA ILE A 5 4.70 -0.35 -9.69
C ILE A 5 4.64 -1.50 -8.69
N LEU A 6 5.81 -1.85 -8.15
CA LEU A 6 5.89 -2.84 -7.08
C LEU A 6 5.49 -2.23 -5.74
N PRO A 7 5.08 -3.06 -4.76
CA PRO A 7 4.87 -2.60 -3.39
C PRO A 7 6.08 -1.79 -2.90
N TRP A 8 5.80 -0.61 -2.34
CA TRP A 8 6.79 0.30 -1.78
C TRP A 8 7.78 0.91 -2.81
N TYR A 9 7.44 0.83 -4.10
CA TYR A 9 7.99 1.71 -5.14
C TYR A 9 7.09 2.92 -5.33
N TYR A 10 7.70 4.01 -5.81
CA TYR A 10 6.98 5.05 -6.51
C TYR A 10 7.65 5.27 -7.87
N THR A 11 6.85 5.64 -8.87
CA THR A 11 7.32 6.05 -10.19
C THR A 11 6.95 7.51 -10.37
N GLN A 12 7.92 8.34 -10.77
CA GLN A 12 7.68 9.76 -11.03
C GLN A 12 7.56 9.99 -12.53
N ILE A 13 6.46 10.60 -12.95
CA ILE A 13 6.33 11.18 -14.28
C ILE A 13 6.97 12.57 -14.22
N ILE A 14 8.09 12.74 -14.92
CA ILE A 14 8.90 13.96 -14.85
C ILE A 14 8.50 15.02 -15.88
N GLU A 15 7.77 14.66 -16.93
CA GLU A 15 7.33 15.58 -17.97
C GLU A 15 6.10 14.99 -18.68
N VAL A 16 5.09 15.82 -18.94
CA VAL A 16 3.89 15.45 -19.72
C VAL A 16 3.72 16.49 -20.82
N LYS A 17 3.99 16.09 -22.07
CA LYS A 17 4.00 17.00 -23.23
C LYS A 17 2.62 17.22 -23.85
N GLU A 18 1.72 16.28 -23.66
CA GLU A 18 0.36 16.27 -24.20
C GLU A 18 -0.59 15.72 -23.12
N PRO A 19 -1.88 16.09 -23.12
CA PRO A 19 -2.86 15.51 -22.19
C PRO A 19 -2.82 13.99 -22.22
N CYS A 20 -2.69 13.37 -21.05
CA CYS A 20 -2.67 11.91 -20.92
C CYS A 20 -3.67 11.44 -19.87
N GLU A 21 -4.30 10.29 -20.12
CA GLU A 21 -5.16 9.60 -19.17
C GLU A 21 -4.39 8.40 -18.58
N LEU A 22 -4.61 8.12 -17.29
CA LEU A 22 -3.98 7.02 -16.57
C LEU A 22 -5.07 6.10 -16.02
N GLU A 23 -5.06 4.85 -16.47
CA GLU A 23 -5.87 3.79 -15.90
C GLU A 23 -5.02 3.00 -14.90
N VAL A 24 -5.42 3.01 -13.63
CA VAL A 24 -4.65 2.40 -12.54
C VAL A 24 -5.31 1.09 -12.12
N VAL A 25 -4.58 -0.02 -12.24
CA VAL A 25 -5.01 -1.34 -11.80
C VAL A 25 -4.22 -1.76 -10.56
N VAL A 26 -4.89 -1.84 -9.41
CA VAL A 26 -4.30 -2.26 -8.14
C VAL A 26 -4.71 -3.70 -7.83
N PHE A 27 -3.74 -4.56 -7.50
CA PHE A 27 -3.99 -5.98 -7.23
C PHE A 27 -3.00 -6.55 -6.20
N ASN A 28 -3.32 -7.74 -5.68
CA ASN A 28 -2.42 -8.46 -4.77
C ASN A 28 -1.29 -9.13 -5.55
N LEU A 29 -0.05 -8.67 -5.33
CA LEU A 29 1.12 -9.20 -6.03
C LEU A 29 1.40 -10.68 -5.73
N GLU A 30 1.15 -11.16 -4.50
CA GLU A 30 1.39 -12.56 -4.14
C GLU A 30 0.46 -13.51 -4.90
N LEU A 31 -0.80 -13.11 -5.12
CA LEU A 31 -1.72 -13.86 -5.97
C LEU A 31 -1.14 -14.06 -7.38
N ILE A 32 -0.67 -12.98 -8.02
CA ILE A 32 -0.11 -13.05 -9.38
C ILE A 32 1.17 -13.89 -9.39
N ASN A 33 2.05 -13.74 -8.39
CA ASN A 33 3.25 -14.56 -8.28
C ASN A 33 2.92 -16.05 -8.14
N ILE A 34 1.91 -16.41 -7.33
CA ILE A 34 1.47 -17.80 -7.16
C ILE A 34 0.93 -18.35 -8.48
N LEU A 35 0.09 -17.60 -9.18
CA LEU A 35 -0.48 -18.03 -10.46
C LEU A 35 0.59 -18.19 -11.54
N LEU A 36 1.49 -17.21 -11.68
CA LEU A 36 2.62 -17.27 -12.62
C LEU A 36 3.55 -18.45 -12.32
N LYS A 37 3.82 -18.72 -11.04
CA LYS A 37 4.63 -19.88 -10.64
C LYS A 37 3.97 -21.19 -11.06
N ARG A 38 2.65 -21.34 -10.83
CA ARG A 38 1.91 -22.53 -11.26
C ARG A 38 1.94 -22.69 -12.78
N THR A 39 1.76 -21.60 -13.55
CA THR A 39 1.85 -21.67 -15.01
C THR A 39 3.27 -21.98 -15.48
N ASN A 40 4.31 -21.44 -14.83
CA ASN A 40 5.70 -21.75 -15.11
C ASN A 40 6.02 -23.23 -14.94
N GLU A 41 5.55 -23.84 -13.85
CA GLU A 41 5.70 -25.27 -13.59
C GLU A 41 5.03 -26.13 -14.66
N VAL A 42 3.85 -25.72 -15.13
CA VAL A 42 3.08 -26.45 -16.16
C VAL A 42 3.69 -26.30 -17.55
N PHE A 43 4.12 -25.11 -17.94
CA PHE A 43 4.57 -24.80 -19.30
C PHE A 43 6.09 -24.77 -19.47
N GLY A 44 6.86 -24.96 -18.40
CA GLY A 44 8.32 -24.86 -18.43
C GLY A 44 8.82 -23.44 -18.71
N SER A 45 8.02 -22.41 -18.40
CA SER A 45 8.43 -21.01 -18.52
C SER A 45 9.15 -20.50 -17.27
N ALA A 46 9.84 -19.37 -17.38
CA ALA A 46 10.59 -18.74 -16.29
C ALA A 46 10.08 -17.33 -15.97
N THR A 47 8.78 -17.09 -16.18
CA THR A 47 8.15 -15.76 -16.08
C THR A 47 8.24 -15.22 -14.65
N GLN A 48 8.84 -14.05 -14.44
CA GLN A 48 9.06 -13.41 -13.14
C GLN A 48 8.78 -11.91 -13.20
N ILE A 49 7.50 -11.56 -13.05
CA ILE A 49 7.01 -10.19 -13.20
C ILE A 49 7.71 -9.19 -12.26
N THR A 50 8.06 -9.60 -11.04
CA THR A 50 8.77 -8.75 -10.08
C THR A 50 10.12 -8.31 -10.64
N ASN A 51 10.90 -9.24 -11.20
CA ASN A 51 12.19 -8.94 -11.77
C ASN A 51 12.05 -8.06 -13.03
N ALA A 52 11.00 -8.30 -13.83
CA ALA A 52 10.72 -7.46 -14.99
C ALA A 52 10.47 -6.00 -14.56
N ILE A 53 9.60 -5.79 -13.56
CA ILE A 53 9.27 -4.44 -13.07
C ILE A 53 10.48 -3.76 -12.39
N GLU A 54 11.26 -4.50 -11.60
CA GLU A 54 12.49 -3.98 -10.97
C GLU A 54 13.52 -3.48 -12.00
N ASN A 55 13.64 -4.17 -13.13
CA ASN A 55 14.61 -3.83 -14.16
C ASN A 55 14.11 -2.74 -15.11
N THR A 56 12.80 -2.73 -15.39
CA THR A 56 12.13 -1.80 -16.30
C THR A 56 10.81 -1.33 -15.67
N ALA A 57 10.77 -0.13 -15.10
CA ALA A 57 9.57 0.41 -14.45
C ALA A 57 8.40 0.67 -15.44
N TYR A 58 8.70 0.80 -16.73
CA TYR A 58 7.70 0.93 -17.77
C TYR A 58 8.14 0.24 -19.04
N VAL A 59 7.16 -0.07 -19.89
CA VAL A 59 7.36 -0.68 -21.21
C VAL A 59 6.57 0.08 -22.27
N SER A 60 7.21 0.24 -23.42
CA SER A 60 6.58 0.76 -24.63
C SER A 60 5.75 -0.34 -25.26
N LEU A 61 4.53 0.00 -25.68
CA LEU A 61 3.61 -0.90 -26.37
C LEU A 61 3.50 -0.45 -27.83
N ASP A 62 3.54 -1.40 -28.75
CA ASP A 62 3.11 -1.14 -30.13
C ASP A 62 1.59 -0.95 -30.22
N ASP A 63 1.08 -0.56 -31.39
CA ASP A 63 -0.35 -0.23 -31.55
C ASP A 63 -1.27 -1.44 -31.36
N ALA A 64 -0.81 -2.65 -31.66
CA ALA A 64 -1.60 -3.87 -31.44
C ALA A 64 -1.62 -4.23 -29.95
N GLU A 65 -0.46 -4.16 -29.28
CA GLU A 65 -0.34 -4.35 -27.85
C GLU A 65 -1.16 -3.33 -27.07
N ARG A 66 -1.14 -2.05 -27.48
CA ARG A 66 -1.93 -0.98 -26.85
C ARG A 66 -3.42 -1.28 -26.91
N LYS A 67 -3.95 -1.58 -28.10
CA LYS A 67 -5.38 -1.94 -28.27
C LYS A 67 -5.77 -3.17 -27.46
N SER A 68 -4.86 -4.14 -27.36
CA SER A 68 -5.07 -5.33 -26.52
C SER A 68 -5.18 -4.96 -25.05
N VAL A 69 -4.25 -4.14 -24.53
CA VAL A 69 -4.28 -3.67 -23.13
C VAL A 69 -5.55 -2.87 -22.83
N GLU A 70 -5.94 -1.93 -23.71
CA GLU A 70 -7.18 -1.14 -23.57
C GLU A 70 -8.41 -2.07 -23.47
N SER A 71 -8.50 -3.04 -24.37
CA SER A 71 -9.58 -4.06 -24.32
C SER A 71 -9.55 -4.89 -23.04
N ILE A 72 -8.37 -5.28 -22.55
CA ILE A 72 -8.24 -6.02 -21.30
C ILE A 72 -8.75 -5.18 -20.11
N ILE A 73 -8.40 -3.89 -20.06
CA ILE A 73 -8.83 -3.01 -18.96
C ILE A 73 -10.35 -2.79 -19.00
N ASP A 74 -10.93 -2.56 -20.18
CA ASP A 74 -12.38 -2.42 -20.30
C ASP A 74 -13.13 -3.69 -19.91
N ASN A 75 -12.63 -4.85 -20.32
CA ASN A 75 -13.17 -6.14 -19.88
C ASN A 75 -13.02 -6.31 -18.36
N LEU A 76 -11.90 -5.91 -17.78
CA LEU A 76 -11.69 -5.96 -16.32
C LEU A 76 -12.74 -5.12 -15.58
N LYS A 77 -13.06 -3.91 -16.06
CA LYS A 77 -14.14 -3.07 -15.51
C LYS A 77 -15.48 -3.79 -15.56
N HIS A 78 -15.80 -4.43 -16.68
CA HIS A 78 -17.04 -5.20 -16.84
C HIS A 78 -17.11 -6.40 -15.87
N GLU A 79 -16.01 -7.14 -15.73
CA GLU A 79 -15.95 -8.29 -14.80
C GLU A 79 -16.06 -7.85 -13.34
N LEU A 80 -15.50 -6.69 -12.96
CA LEU A 80 -15.67 -6.13 -11.62
C LEU A 80 -17.14 -5.80 -11.31
N VAL A 81 -17.88 -5.26 -12.28
CA VAL A 81 -19.33 -5.03 -12.15
C VAL A 81 -20.07 -6.37 -12.05
N SER A 82 -19.70 -7.34 -12.90
CA SER A 82 -20.32 -8.68 -12.90
C SER A 82 -20.09 -9.43 -11.58
N PHE A 83 -18.90 -9.31 -11.00
CA PHE A 83 -18.56 -9.85 -9.69
C PHE A 83 -19.45 -9.25 -8.59
N LYS A 84 -19.62 -7.93 -8.59
CA LYS A 84 -20.52 -7.23 -7.65
C LYS A 84 -21.98 -7.67 -7.79
N ASN A 85 -22.38 -8.09 -8.98
CA ASN A 85 -23.72 -8.63 -9.27
C ASN A 85 -23.86 -10.14 -8.96
N GLY A 86 -22.85 -10.76 -8.35
CA GLY A 86 -22.90 -12.16 -7.91
C GLY A 86 -22.61 -13.19 -9.02
N ASN A 87 -21.91 -12.81 -10.09
CA ASN A 87 -21.49 -13.77 -11.11
C ASN A 87 -20.31 -14.64 -10.60
N ASP A 88 -20.54 -15.95 -10.55
CA ASP A 88 -19.60 -16.95 -10.03
C ASP A 88 -18.31 -17.11 -10.84
N TYR A 89 -18.27 -16.64 -12.10
CA TYR A 89 -17.12 -16.74 -13.01
C TYR A 89 -16.31 -15.44 -13.10
N ALA A 90 -16.88 -14.33 -12.66
CA ALA A 90 -16.26 -13.01 -12.81
C ALA A 90 -14.90 -12.94 -12.10
N LYS A 91 -14.78 -13.62 -10.95
CA LYS A 91 -13.52 -13.68 -10.18
C LYS A 91 -12.40 -14.37 -10.96
N GLN A 92 -12.70 -15.47 -11.64
CA GLN A 92 -11.77 -16.22 -12.48
C GLN A 92 -11.35 -15.37 -13.68
N MET A 93 -12.29 -14.67 -14.30
CA MET A 93 -11.99 -13.76 -15.42
C MET A 93 -11.11 -12.59 -14.99
N ILE A 94 -11.39 -11.96 -13.84
CA ILE A 94 -10.53 -10.93 -13.25
C ILE A 94 -9.10 -11.45 -13.10
N TYR A 95 -8.92 -12.65 -12.53
CA TYR A 95 -7.58 -13.23 -12.34
C TYR A 95 -6.86 -13.51 -13.66
N ILE A 96 -7.57 -14.01 -14.67
CA ILE A 96 -7.01 -14.23 -16.02
C ILE A 96 -6.55 -12.89 -16.61
N LYS A 97 -7.36 -11.84 -16.52
CA LYS A 97 -7.04 -10.52 -17.08
C LYS A 97 -5.85 -9.86 -16.37
N LEU A 98 -5.75 -10.00 -15.04
CA LEU A 98 -4.58 -9.53 -14.30
C LEU A 98 -3.30 -10.29 -14.69
N MET A 99 -3.38 -11.61 -14.86
CA MET A 99 -2.25 -12.39 -15.38
C MET A 99 -1.88 -11.99 -16.80
N GLU A 100 -2.86 -11.74 -17.66
CA GLU A 100 -2.66 -11.31 -19.04
C GLU A 100 -1.88 -9.98 -19.09
N LEU A 101 -2.26 -9.00 -18.27
CA LEU A 101 -1.52 -7.74 -18.11
C LEU A 101 -0.08 -7.96 -17.63
N ALA A 102 0.13 -8.82 -16.62
CA ALA A 102 1.45 -9.14 -16.11
C ALA A 102 2.34 -9.78 -17.19
N VAL A 103 1.81 -10.73 -17.96
CA VAL A 103 2.55 -11.39 -19.05
C VAL A 103 2.86 -10.41 -20.18
N ILE A 104 1.93 -9.52 -20.54
CA ILE A 104 2.17 -8.46 -21.54
C ILE A 104 3.32 -7.55 -21.08
N PHE A 105 3.29 -7.10 -19.83
CA PHE A 105 4.36 -6.28 -19.26
C PHE A 105 5.72 -6.98 -19.38
N GLU A 106 5.81 -8.23 -18.95
CA GLU A 106 7.06 -8.97 -18.96
C GLU A 106 7.58 -9.22 -20.38
N LYS A 107 6.71 -9.58 -21.33
CA LYS A 107 7.09 -9.76 -22.74
C LYS A 107 7.63 -8.45 -23.34
N SER A 108 7.01 -7.33 -23.02
CA SER A 108 7.45 -6.03 -23.52
C SER A 108 8.69 -5.50 -22.80
N SER A 109 8.99 -5.96 -21.58
CA SER A 109 10.21 -5.58 -20.85
C SER A 109 11.49 -6.00 -21.57
N GLY A 110 11.45 -7.10 -22.33
CA GLY A 110 12.58 -7.56 -23.15
C GLY A 110 12.92 -6.64 -24.34
N LYS A 111 12.00 -5.76 -24.75
CA LYS A 111 12.17 -4.86 -25.90
C LYS A 111 12.90 -3.56 -25.52
N ASP A 112 12.68 -3.06 -24.31
CA ASP A 112 13.19 -1.77 -23.84
C ASP A 112 14.49 -1.92 -23.03
N LYS A 113 15.63 -1.47 -23.59
CA LYS A 113 16.97 -1.57 -22.95
C LYS A 113 17.27 -0.49 -21.89
N LYS A 114 16.34 0.44 -21.61
CA LYS A 114 16.60 1.57 -20.71
C LYS A 114 16.41 1.16 -19.25
N LYS A 115 17.48 0.65 -18.65
CA LYS A 115 17.56 0.39 -17.19
C LYS A 115 17.33 1.68 -16.38
N ILE A 116 16.63 1.56 -15.26
CA ILE A 116 16.39 2.66 -14.32
C ILE A 116 17.73 3.19 -13.79
N LYS A 117 18.01 4.49 -13.99
CA LYS A 117 19.29 5.13 -13.63
C LYS A 117 19.40 5.59 -12.17
N ASN A 118 18.29 5.68 -11.43
CA ASN A 118 18.27 6.17 -10.04
C ASN A 118 17.82 5.09 -9.04
N LYS A 119 18.72 4.15 -8.76
CA LYS A 119 18.48 3.00 -7.88
C LYS A 119 18.43 3.35 -6.38
N HIS A 120 19.29 4.25 -5.90
CA HIS A 120 19.65 4.30 -4.48
C HIS A 120 18.58 4.75 -3.45
N LYS A 121 17.59 5.58 -3.80
CA LYS A 121 16.58 6.06 -2.82
C LYS A 121 15.32 5.22 -2.77
N ILE A 122 14.96 4.60 -3.89
CA ILE A 122 13.76 3.77 -4.05
C ILE A 122 14.04 2.36 -3.48
N GLU A 123 15.30 1.98 -3.33
CA GLU A 123 15.70 0.65 -2.87
C GLU A 123 15.42 0.36 -1.38
N ILE A 124 15.39 1.30 -0.44
CA ILE A 124 15.33 0.92 0.99
C ILE A 124 14.04 0.16 1.33
N PHE A 125 12.86 0.70 1.00
CA PHE A 125 11.60 0.03 1.32
C PHE A 125 11.40 -1.25 0.52
N HIS A 126 11.79 -1.22 -0.75
CA HIS A 126 11.74 -2.39 -1.60
C HIS A 126 12.67 -3.50 -1.10
N TYR A 127 13.90 -3.17 -0.74
CA TYR A 127 14.87 -4.10 -0.19
C TYR A 127 14.34 -4.70 1.11
N ILE A 128 13.76 -3.87 2.00
CA ILE A 128 13.09 -4.38 3.20
C ILE A 128 12.01 -5.39 2.81
N TRP A 129 11.16 -5.07 1.83
CA TRP A 129 10.09 -5.95 1.35
C TRP A 129 10.62 -7.27 0.74
N ALA A 130 11.67 -7.20 -0.06
CA ALA A 130 12.28 -8.34 -0.75
C ALA A 130 12.98 -9.29 0.22
N HIS A 131 13.60 -8.76 1.28
CA HIS A 131 14.42 -9.51 2.24
C HIS A 131 13.74 -9.72 3.61
N LEU A 132 12.40 -9.78 3.66
CA LEU A 132 11.67 -9.97 4.91
C LEU A 132 11.91 -11.34 5.57
N ASP A 133 12.38 -12.32 4.80
CA ASP A 133 12.78 -13.65 5.25
C ASP A 133 14.09 -13.63 6.05
N GLU A 134 14.86 -12.56 5.95
CA GLU A 134 16.12 -12.38 6.67
C GLU A 134 15.94 -11.64 8.00
N LYS A 135 16.95 -11.73 8.87
CA LYS A 135 17.03 -10.93 10.10
C LYS A 135 17.49 -9.51 9.79
N LEU A 136 16.61 -8.71 9.20
CA LEU A 136 16.88 -7.30 8.90
C LEU A 136 16.96 -6.44 10.16
N THR A 137 17.94 -5.56 10.20
CA THR A 137 18.13 -4.55 11.25
C THR A 137 18.45 -3.19 10.64
N LEU A 138 18.27 -2.10 11.38
CA LEU A 138 18.73 -0.78 10.92
C LEU A 138 20.23 -0.79 10.62
N LYS A 139 21.03 -1.48 11.44
CA LYS A 139 22.46 -1.68 11.22
C LYS A 139 22.78 -2.38 9.89
N SER A 140 22.05 -3.44 9.54
CA SER A 140 22.29 -4.14 8.27
C SER A 140 21.93 -3.25 7.08
N LEU A 141 20.80 -2.54 7.14
CA LEU A 141 20.42 -1.58 6.11
C LEU A 141 21.42 -0.43 6.00
N ALA A 142 21.93 0.06 7.13
CA ALA A 142 22.93 1.13 7.16
C ALA A 142 24.20 0.74 6.42
N ASN A 143 24.66 -0.49 6.60
CA ASN A 143 25.82 -1.02 5.89
C ASN A 143 25.57 -1.20 4.39
N ILE A 144 24.37 -1.68 4.01
CA ILE A 144 24.02 -1.94 2.61
C ILE A 144 23.88 -0.63 1.82
N PHE A 145 23.21 0.35 2.41
CA PHE A 145 22.89 1.62 1.75
C PHE A 145 23.91 2.72 2.00
N TYR A 146 24.93 2.47 2.82
CA TYR A 146 25.93 3.47 3.23
C TYR A 146 25.30 4.73 3.85
N ILE A 147 24.24 4.54 4.66
CA ILE A 147 23.49 5.61 5.36
C ILE A 147 23.47 5.29 6.85
N SER A 148 23.52 6.28 7.74
CA SER A 148 23.45 6.03 9.18
C SER A 148 22.10 5.41 9.61
N GLU A 149 22.11 4.57 10.65
CA GLU A 149 20.90 3.99 11.23
C GLU A 149 19.85 5.05 11.60
N SER A 150 20.30 6.20 12.12
CA SER A 150 19.46 7.34 12.47
C SER A 150 18.74 7.94 11.26
N ASN A 151 19.44 8.09 10.14
CA ASN A 151 18.87 8.64 8.91
C ASN A 151 17.89 7.66 8.26
N ILE A 152 18.19 6.35 8.28
CA ILE A 152 17.24 5.33 7.80
C ILE A 152 15.99 5.31 8.66
N SER A 153 16.14 5.30 9.99
CA SER A 153 15.00 5.32 10.91
C SER A 153 14.12 6.56 10.70
N LYS A 154 14.76 7.73 10.59
CA LYS A 154 14.08 8.99 10.30
C LYS A 154 13.34 8.95 8.96
N TYR A 155 14.01 8.50 7.90
CA TYR A 155 13.41 8.36 6.58
C TYR A 155 12.18 7.44 6.60
N ILE A 156 12.28 6.26 7.21
CA ILE A 156 11.14 5.34 7.38
C ILE A 156 9.99 6.03 8.12
N LYS A 157 10.30 6.77 9.18
CA LYS A 157 9.31 7.46 10.00
C LYS A 157 8.61 8.59 9.24
N GLU A 158 9.36 9.38 8.49
CA GLU A 158 8.85 10.51 7.70
C GLU A 158 7.96 10.05 6.54
N GLU A 159 8.35 8.98 5.83
CA GLU A 159 7.63 8.48 4.66
C GLU A 159 6.41 7.62 5.04
N THR A 160 6.51 6.80 6.10
CA THR A 160 5.46 5.81 6.43
C THR A 160 4.70 6.12 7.71
N GLY A 161 5.23 7.00 8.56
CA GLY A 161 4.71 7.22 9.92
C GLY A 161 5.04 6.08 10.91
N LEU A 162 5.69 5.01 10.47
CA LEU A 162 5.99 3.81 11.27
C LEU A 162 7.44 3.79 11.75
N SER A 163 7.73 3.05 12.83
CA SER A 163 9.11 2.64 13.11
C SER A 163 9.53 1.53 12.14
N PHE A 164 10.83 1.30 12.00
CA PHE A 164 11.35 0.16 11.22
C PHE A 164 10.72 -1.17 11.63
N THR A 165 10.61 -1.45 12.93
CA THR A 165 10.00 -2.68 13.46
C THR A 165 8.51 -2.83 13.12
N ASN A 166 7.77 -1.72 13.12
CA ASN A 166 6.35 -1.74 12.78
C ASN A 166 6.14 -1.86 11.26
N LEU A 167 6.99 -1.21 10.47
CA LEU A 167 6.97 -1.35 9.02
C LEU A 167 7.23 -2.79 8.59
N THR A 168 8.30 -3.42 9.09
CA THR A 168 8.61 -4.82 8.76
C THR A 168 7.50 -5.76 9.23
N SER A 169 6.91 -5.50 10.40
CA SER A 169 5.74 -6.26 10.87
C SER A 169 4.55 -6.13 9.92
N LEU A 170 4.22 -4.91 9.48
CA LEU A 170 3.12 -4.67 8.54
C LEU A 170 3.37 -5.42 7.23
N MET A 171 4.55 -5.27 6.66
CA MET A 171 4.92 -5.92 5.41
C MET A 171 4.85 -7.47 5.51
N LYS A 172 5.36 -8.04 6.61
CA LYS A 172 5.26 -9.49 6.87
C LYS A 172 3.81 -9.95 6.99
N LEU A 173 2.97 -9.17 7.67
CA LEU A 173 1.54 -9.47 7.79
C LEU A 173 0.86 -9.45 6.41
N THR A 174 1.15 -8.46 5.56
CA THR A 174 0.60 -8.36 4.21
C THR A 174 0.97 -9.58 3.36
N LYS A 175 2.25 -9.98 3.34
CA LYS A 175 2.68 -11.20 2.62
C LYS A 175 2.01 -12.45 3.16
N LEU A 176 1.97 -12.59 4.49
CA LEU A 176 1.34 -13.72 5.17
C LEU A 176 -0.14 -13.85 4.80
N MET A 177 -0.90 -12.75 4.81
CA MET A 177 -2.30 -12.75 4.41
C MET A 177 -2.45 -13.15 2.93
N GLY A 178 -1.57 -12.66 2.04
CA GLY A 178 -1.52 -13.09 0.65
C GLY A 178 -1.34 -14.60 0.52
N TYR A 179 -0.33 -15.17 1.18
CA TYR A 179 -0.09 -16.61 1.14
C TYR A 179 -1.22 -17.42 1.77
N LEU A 180 -1.80 -16.98 2.89
CA LEU A 180 -2.91 -17.67 3.54
C LEU A 180 -4.16 -17.71 2.65
N ASN A 181 -4.40 -16.65 1.86
CA ASN A 181 -5.57 -16.53 1.01
C ASN A 181 -5.42 -17.26 -0.33
N PHE A 182 -4.20 -17.31 -0.87
CA PHE A 182 -3.98 -17.71 -2.27
C PHE A 182 -3.07 -18.93 -2.42
N SER A 183 -2.53 -19.49 -1.34
CA SER A 183 -1.69 -20.69 -1.38
C SER A 183 -2.15 -21.77 -0.40
N GLU A 184 -1.80 -23.02 -0.73
CA GLU A 184 -2.07 -24.19 0.11
C GLU A 184 -1.01 -24.41 1.20
N LYS A 185 -0.07 -23.46 1.36
CA LYS A 185 1.04 -23.59 2.30
C LYS A 185 0.57 -23.63 3.76
N ASN A 186 1.25 -24.45 4.55
CA ASN A 186 1.05 -24.52 6.00
C ASN A 186 1.93 -23.51 6.75
N LEU A 187 1.74 -23.40 8.08
CA LEU A 187 2.47 -22.42 8.88
C LEU A 187 3.96 -22.75 9.00
N GLU A 188 4.34 -24.02 8.91
CA GLU A 188 5.73 -24.47 8.92
C GLU A 188 6.46 -23.90 7.69
N GLU A 189 5.92 -24.11 6.49
CA GLU A 189 6.45 -23.55 5.25
C GLU A 189 6.47 -22.02 5.26
N LEU A 190 5.38 -21.39 5.70
CA LEU A 190 5.28 -19.93 5.73
C LEU A 190 6.20 -19.30 6.77
N SER A 191 6.51 -20.02 7.86
CA SER A 191 7.47 -19.52 8.85
C SER A 191 8.86 -19.39 8.24
N VAL A 192 9.26 -20.34 7.40
CA VAL A 192 10.53 -20.29 6.66
C VAL A 192 10.51 -19.16 5.65
N ILE A 193 9.46 -19.06 4.82
CA ILE A 193 9.33 -18.04 3.75
C ILE A 193 9.35 -16.61 4.31
N LEU A 194 8.85 -16.39 5.52
CA LEU A 194 8.74 -15.07 6.14
C LEU A 194 9.80 -14.82 7.22
N GLY A 195 10.78 -15.71 7.39
CA GLY A 195 11.88 -15.52 8.32
C GLY A 195 11.48 -15.57 9.79
N PHE A 196 10.46 -16.36 10.14
CA PHE A 196 10.09 -16.63 11.52
C PHE A 196 10.84 -17.86 12.03
N LYS A 197 11.22 -17.81 13.31
CA LYS A 197 11.90 -18.91 14.01
C LYS A 197 11.22 -20.28 13.79
N ASP A 198 9.90 -20.32 13.89
CA ASP A 198 9.09 -21.52 13.75
C ASP A 198 7.60 -21.13 13.53
N ALA A 199 6.77 -22.13 13.21
CA ALA A 199 5.33 -21.99 13.03
C ALA A 199 4.63 -21.41 14.28
N SER A 200 5.11 -21.71 15.48
CA SER A 200 4.54 -21.19 16.73
C SER A 200 4.78 -19.69 16.89
N HIS A 201 5.96 -19.21 16.53
CA HIS A 201 6.30 -17.79 16.50
C HIS A 201 5.46 -17.05 15.45
N LEU A 202 5.33 -17.62 14.25
CA LEU A 202 4.46 -17.08 13.20
C LEU A 202 2.99 -16.99 13.65
N ALA A 203 2.46 -18.06 14.26
CA ALA A 203 1.08 -18.10 14.76
C ALA A 203 0.83 -17.05 15.85
N LYS A 204 1.77 -16.90 16.80
CA LYS A 204 1.70 -15.86 17.83
C LYS A 204 1.77 -14.46 17.24
N PHE A 205 2.66 -14.24 16.28
CA PHE A 205 2.75 -12.98 15.55
C PHE A 205 1.43 -12.66 14.84
N PHE A 206 0.89 -13.60 14.08
CA PHE A 206 -0.38 -13.43 13.38
C PHE A 206 -1.50 -13.10 14.35
N LYS A 207 -1.66 -13.91 15.42
CA LYS A 207 -2.69 -13.66 16.45
C LYS A 207 -2.51 -12.33 17.16
N ALA A 208 -1.28 -11.91 17.44
CA ALA A 208 -1.02 -10.61 18.05
C ALA A 208 -1.38 -9.45 17.11
N LYS A 209 -1.27 -9.64 15.79
CA LYS A 209 -1.56 -8.62 14.78
C LYS A 209 -3.02 -8.59 14.33
N THR A 210 -3.67 -9.74 14.24
CA THR A 210 -5.03 -9.88 13.70
C THR A 210 -6.08 -10.16 14.76
N GLY A 211 -5.68 -10.58 15.96
CA GLY A 211 -6.58 -11.10 17.01
C GLY A 211 -7.02 -12.55 16.78
N LEU A 212 -6.78 -13.12 15.60
CA LEU A 212 -7.24 -14.45 15.19
C LEU A 212 -6.10 -15.44 15.08
N ASN A 213 -6.41 -16.73 15.23
CA ASN A 213 -5.47 -17.76 14.78
C ASN A 213 -5.57 -17.93 13.26
N SER A 214 -4.52 -18.44 12.61
CA SER A 214 -4.46 -18.56 11.15
C SER A 214 -5.49 -19.53 10.56
N LYS A 215 -5.94 -20.53 11.33
CA LYS A 215 -6.97 -21.49 10.93
C LYS A 215 -8.34 -20.81 10.94
N ASP A 216 -8.64 -20.05 11.98
CA ASP A 216 -9.86 -19.24 12.08
C ASP A 216 -9.88 -18.22 10.94
N TYR A 217 -8.76 -17.54 10.65
CA TYR A 217 -8.67 -16.60 9.53
C TYR A 217 -8.95 -17.23 8.16
N LYS A 218 -8.38 -18.41 7.86
CA LYS A 218 -8.68 -19.15 6.61
C LYS A 218 -10.16 -19.56 6.55
N ASN A 219 -10.73 -20.02 7.66
CA ASN A 219 -12.14 -20.39 7.75
C ASN A 219 -13.07 -19.17 7.68
N SER A 220 -12.61 -18.00 8.14
CA SER A 220 -13.39 -16.75 8.12
C SER A 220 -13.59 -16.21 6.69
N TYR A 221 -12.79 -16.66 5.72
CA TYR A 221 -12.99 -16.39 4.31
C TYR A 221 -14.06 -17.30 3.66
N HIS A 222 -14.36 -18.45 4.29
CA HIS A 222 -15.39 -19.40 3.85
C HIS A 222 -16.66 -19.40 4.72
N THR A 223 -16.61 -18.80 5.91
CA THR A 223 -17.72 -18.69 6.85
C THR A 223 -17.70 -17.32 7.50
N ILE A 224 -18.83 -16.63 7.40
CA ILE A 224 -19.17 -15.30 7.91
C ILE A 224 -19.08 -15.27 9.44
N ASP A 225 -17.87 -15.27 10.01
CA ASP A 225 -17.69 -15.20 11.48
C ASP A 225 -16.57 -14.23 11.92
N LEU A 226 -15.97 -13.52 10.96
CA LEU A 226 -15.21 -12.27 11.18
C LEU A 226 -16.13 -11.03 11.26
N ALA A 227 -17.40 -11.19 10.88
CA ALA A 227 -18.35 -10.09 10.60
C ALA A 227 -18.64 -9.21 11.82
N ASP A 228 -18.44 -9.69 13.04
CA ASP A 228 -18.88 -8.97 14.24
C ASP A 228 -17.83 -8.04 14.88
N GLN A 229 -16.54 -8.09 14.52
CA GLN A 229 -15.52 -7.31 15.25
C GLN A 229 -14.60 -6.39 14.44
N VAL A 230 -14.32 -6.70 13.18
CA VAL A 230 -13.51 -5.85 12.29
C VAL A 230 -14.27 -5.72 10.97
N ILE A 231 -14.33 -4.48 10.48
CA ILE A 231 -15.05 -4.12 9.27
C ILE A 231 -14.33 -4.77 8.08
N SER A 232 -15.10 -5.31 7.12
CA SER A 232 -14.52 -5.88 5.89
C SER A 232 -13.66 -4.84 5.17
N TYR A 233 -12.66 -5.31 4.42
CA TYR A 233 -11.73 -4.41 3.75
C TYR A 233 -12.45 -3.44 2.79
N ASP A 234 -13.37 -3.92 1.97
CA ASP A 234 -14.13 -3.08 1.02
C ASP A 234 -14.95 -1.99 1.75
N LYS A 235 -15.65 -2.36 2.83
CA LYS A 235 -16.39 -1.39 3.65
C LYS A 235 -15.44 -0.42 4.38
N MET A 236 -14.25 -0.88 4.74
CA MET A 236 -13.22 -0.04 5.34
C MET A 236 -12.64 0.95 4.33
N GLU A 237 -12.47 0.55 3.06
CA GLU A 237 -12.08 1.43 1.96
C GLU A 237 -13.11 2.55 1.78
N ASP A 238 -14.40 2.22 1.72
CA ASP A 238 -15.49 3.22 1.66
C ASP A 238 -15.45 4.20 2.85
N ILE A 239 -15.17 3.69 4.06
CA ILE A 239 -15.02 4.52 5.26
C ILE A 239 -13.83 5.44 5.10
N VAL A 240 -12.66 4.92 4.75
CA VAL A 240 -11.42 5.69 4.59
C VAL A 240 -11.60 6.78 3.55
N ASP A 241 -12.18 6.46 2.39
CA ASP A 241 -12.46 7.43 1.34
C ASP A 241 -13.38 8.54 1.84
N TYR A 242 -14.40 8.19 2.61
CA TYR A 242 -15.25 9.20 3.24
C TYR A 242 -14.47 10.08 4.24
N LEU A 243 -13.64 9.49 5.09
CA LEU A 243 -12.82 10.25 6.06
C LEU A 243 -11.83 11.19 5.35
N VAL A 244 -11.20 10.73 4.27
CA VAL A 244 -10.24 11.51 3.46
C VAL A 244 -10.95 12.60 2.66
N ASN A 245 -12.19 12.40 2.22
CA ASN A 245 -12.93 13.43 1.51
C ASN A 245 -13.63 14.45 2.43
N ASN A 246 -13.73 14.16 3.73
CA ASN A 246 -14.47 15.00 4.67
C ASN A 246 -13.66 15.47 5.88
N TYR A 247 -12.36 15.15 6.00
CA TYR A 247 -11.53 15.38 7.21
C TYR A 247 -11.60 16.80 7.80
N TYR A 248 -11.89 17.82 7.00
CA TYR A 248 -11.96 19.22 7.42
C TYR A 248 -13.19 19.55 8.28
N THR A 249 -14.20 18.67 8.27
CA THR A 249 -15.42 18.85 9.06
C THR A 249 -15.23 18.39 10.51
N ASP A 250 -15.98 18.98 11.45
CA ASP A 250 -15.95 18.59 12.88
C ASP A 250 -16.96 17.46 13.11
N PHE A 251 -16.62 16.25 12.68
CA PHE A 251 -17.43 15.05 12.90
C PHE A 251 -16.75 14.11 13.89
N LYS A 252 -17.57 13.47 14.72
CA LYS A 252 -17.16 12.51 15.74
C LYS A 252 -17.21 11.10 15.18
N ILE A 253 -16.60 10.17 15.93
CA ILE A 253 -16.66 8.75 15.60
C ILE A 253 -18.10 8.26 15.43
N ASP A 254 -19.02 8.76 16.26
CA ASP A 254 -20.44 8.39 16.23
C ASP A 254 -21.12 8.74 14.90
N ASP A 255 -20.69 9.80 14.22
CA ASP A 255 -21.27 10.22 12.95
C ASP A 255 -20.91 9.22 11.84
N ILE A 256 -19.66 8.73 11.86
CA ILE A 256 -19.17 7.70 10.95
C ILE A 256 -19.83 6.36 11.25
N CYS A 257 -19.93 6.03 12.54
CA CYS A 257 -20.59 4.82 13.00
C CYS A 257 -22.05 4.75 12.58
N LYS A 258 -22.79 5.85 12.70
CA LYS A 258 -24.16 5.93 12.20
C LYS A 258 -24.24 5.80 10.68
N LYS A 259 -23.39 6.54 9.95
CA LYS A 259 -23.41 6.54 8.48
C LYS A 259 -23.14 5.16 7.88
N PHE A 260 -22.20 4.43 8.45
CA PHE A 260 -21.76 3.14 7.94
C PHE A 260 -22.39 1.96 8.69
N GLU A 261 -23.30 2.21 9.62
CA GLU A 261 -23.99 1.17 10.41
C GLU A 261 -22.98 0.22 11.08
N ILE A 262 -22.03 0.79 11.84
CA ILE A 262 -20.96 0.08 12.55
C ILE A 262 -20.84 0.64 13.98
N SER A 263 -20.35 -0.17 14.91
CA SER A 263 -20.07 0.32 16.27
C SER A 263 -18.74 1.10 16.34
N PRO A 264 -18.60 2.05 17.28
CA PRO A 264 -17.32 2.74 17.55
C PRO A 264 -16.17 1.79 17.89
N ILE A 265 -16.49 0.65 18.52
CA ILE A 265 -15.54 -0.40 18.85
C ILE A 265 -15.03 -1.08 17.58
N GLN A 266 -15.92 -1.47 16.68
CA GLN A 266 -15.55 -2.07 15.39
C GLN A 266 -14.72 -1.09 14.55
N LEU A 267 -15.10 0.19 14.51
CA LEU A 267 -14.35 1.21 13.76
C LEU A 267 -12.95 1.42 14.32
N ASN A 268 -12.79 1.60 15.63
CA ASN A 268 -11.47 1.77 16.24
C ASN A 268 -10.60 0.52 16.11
N LYS A 269 -11.17 -0.68 16.27
CA LYS A 269 -10.44 -1.94 16.04
C LYS A 269 -9.97 -2.03 14.60
N SER A 270 -10.83 -1.69 13.65
CA SER A 270 -10.50 -1.72 12.21
C SER A 270 -9.45 -0.69 11.85
N LEU A 271 -9.56 0.55 12.31
CA LEU A 271 -8.55 1.58 12.10
C LEU A 271 -7.22 1.21 12.77
N LYS A 272 -7.26 0.61 13.96
CA LYS A 272 -6.05 0.12 14.62
C LYS A 272 -5.42 -1.04 13.84
N PHE A 273 -6.24 -1.91 13.27
CA PHE A 273 -5.80 -3.04 12.47
C PHE A 273 -5.18 -2.61 11.13
N TYR A 274 -5.89 -1.79 10.35
CA TYR A 274 -5.48 -1.38 9.01
C TYR A 274 -4.47 -0.22 8.99
N MET A 275 -4.57 0.71 9.96
CA MET A 275 -3.85 2.00 9.93
C MET A 275 -2.96 2.24 11.16
N ASP A 276 -2.91 1.30 12.12
CA ASP A 276 -2.22 1.40 13.41
C ASP A 276 -2.63 2.64 14.25
N LYS A 277 -3.81 3.20 14.01
CA LYS A 277 -4.28 4.45 14.61
C LYS A 277 -5.68 4.30 15.18
N SER A 278 -5.99 5.02 16.26
CA SER A 278 -7.39 5.23 16.65
C SER A 278 -8.09 6.12 15.62
N PHE A 279 -9.41 6.24 15.71
CA PHE A 279 -10.16 7.21 14.93
C PHE A 279 -9.61 8.63 15.05
N GLU A 280 -9.39 9.12 16.27
CA GLU A 280 -8.87 10.46 16.49
C GLU A 280 -7.45 10.63 15.94
N ASP A 281 -6.58 9.63 16.16
CA ASP A 281 -5.21 9.67 15.63
C ASP A 281 -5.19 9.62 14.09
N TYR A 282 -6.11 8.88 13.47
CA TYR A 282 -6.21 8.75 12.02
C TYR A 282 -6.72 10.04 11.37
N ILE A 283 -7.77 10.64 11.91
CA ILE A 283 -8.27 11.95 11.44
C ILE A 283 -7.18 13.01 11.61
N ASN A 284 -6.56 13.12 12.79
CA ASN A 284 -5.50 14.10 13.01
C ASN A 284 -4.31 13.87 12.07
N TYR A 285 -3.99 12.61 11.76
CA TYR A 285 -2.98 12.28 10.76
C TYR A 285 -3.35 12.82 9.38
N ILE A 286 -4.54 12.51 8.84
CA ILE A 286 -4.98 13.01 7.53
C ILE A 286 -4.96 14.54 7.48
N ARG A 287 -5.44 15.20 8.54
CA ARG A 287 -5.45 16.68 8.64
C ARG A 287 -4.04 17.26 8.60
N VAL A 288 -3.09 16.65 9.30
CA VAL A 288 -1.69 17.10 9.31
C VAL A 288 -1.04 16.89 7.93
N ILE A 289 -1.24 15.73 7.29
CA ILE A 289 -0.71 15.48 5.95
C ILE A 289 -1.23 16.51 4.94
N ASN A 290 -2.53 16.79 4.95
CA ASN A 290 -3.11 17.81 4.06
C ASN A 290 -2.65 19.23 4.40
N SER A 291 -2.43 19.54 5.68
CA SER A 291 -1.89 20.84 6.09
C SER A 291 -0.47 21.08 5.58
N ALA A 292 0.37 20.03 5.51
CA ALA A 292 1.73 20.12 4.99
C ALA A 292 1.71 20.55 3.52
N LYS A 293 0.78 20.01 2.72
CA LYS A 293 0.56 20.44 1.34
C LYS A 293 0.17 21.91 1.25
N LEU A 294 -0.78 22.37 2.07
CA LEU A 294 -1.20 23.78 2.10
C LEU A 294 -0.07 24.72 2.55
N LEU A 295 0.73 24.31 3.53
CA LEU A 295 1.87 25.08 4.03
C LEU A 295 2.92 25.32 2.96
N LEU A 296 3.05 24.39 2.02
CA LEU A 296 4.00 24.37 0.92
C LEU A 296 3.48 25.08 -0.35
N GLN A 297 2.17 25.05 -0.56
CA GLN A 297 1.54 25.60 -1.77
C GLN A 297 1.05 27.05 -1.59
N THR A 298 0.75 27.47 -0.36
CA THR A 298 0.10 28.74 -0.04
C THR A 298 0.88 29.55 1.00
N ASP A 299 0.69 30.87 0.96
CA ASP A 299 1.22 31.82 1.94
C ASP A 299 0.26 32.08 3.12
N ASP A 300 -0.82 31.31 3.22
CA ASP A 300 -1.81 31.43 4.30
C ASP A 300 -1.15 31.34 5.67
N LEU A 301 -1.69 32.08 6.66
CA LEU A 301 -1.22 31.97 8.03
C LEU A 301 -1.37 30.52 8.53
N VAL A 302 -0.40 30.03 9.30
CA VAL A 302 -0.43 28.66 9.85
C VAL A 302 -1.69 28.42 10.69
N SER A 303 -2.14 29.43 11.42
CA SER A 303 -3.41 29.39 12.16
C SER A 303 -4.60 29.19 11.22
N VAL A 304 -4.66 29.91 10.10
CA VAL A 304 -5.70 29.76 9.07
C VAL A 304 -5.68 28.36 8.47
N ILE A 305 -4.49 27.83 8.13
CA ILE A 305 -4.36 26.46 7.63
C ILE A 305 -4.84 25.43 8.65
N ALA A 306 -4.49 25.61 9.93
CA ALA A 306 -4.93 24.71 11.00
C ALA A 306 -6.46 24.60 11.05
N TYR A 307 -7.16 25.74 10.98
CA TYR A 307 -8.62 25.77 10.94
C TYR A 307 -9.17 25.21 9.63
N LYS A 308 -8.55 25.52 8.47
CA LYS A 308 -8.95 25.00 7.16
C LYS A 308 -8.93 23.48 7.07
N VAL A 309 -7.96 22.83 7.72
CA VAL A 309 -7.89 21.37 7.76
C VAL A 309 -8.72 20.75 8.90
N GLY A 310 -9.49 21.54 9.66
CA GLY A 310 -10.41 21.04 10.67
C GLY A 310 -9.85 20.90 12.08
N PHE A 311 -8.73 21.55 12.44
CA PHE A 311 -8.33 21.64 13.85
C PHE A 311 -9.07 22.77 14.57
N ASN A 312 -9.67 22.44 15.72
CA ASN A 312 -10.38 23.42 16.56
C ASN A 312 -9.44 24.40 17.30
N THR A 313 -8.16 24.10 17.42
CA THR A 313 -7.17 25.04 17.95
C THR A 313 -5.82 24.89 17.25
N THR A 314 -5.13 26.03 17.08
CA THR A 314 -3.76 26.04 16.57
C THR A 314 -2.80 25.28 17.49
N LYS A 315 -3.02 25.27 18.81
CA LYS A 315 -2.19 24.51 19.75
C LYS A 315 -2.26 22.99 19.51
N THR A 316 -3.47 22.45 19.32
CA THR A 316 -3.67 21.03 19.00
C THR A 316 -3.05 20.68 17.65
N PHE A 317 -3.18 21.57 16.67
CA PHE A 317 -2.53 21.43 15.37
C PHE A 317 -1.00 21.33 15.52
N TYR A 318 -0.35 22.30 16.16
CA TYR A 318 1.11 22.31 16.33
C TYR A 318 1.62 21.05 17.03
N ARG A 319 0.91 20.57 18.05
CA ARG A 319 1.26 19.33 18.75
C ARG A 319 1.22 18.12 17.81
N ASN A 320 0.15 17.97 17.03
CA ASN A 320 0.00 16.85 16.10
C ASN A 320 0.96 16.96 14.91
N PHE A 321 1.18 18.17 14.40
CA PHE A 321 2.13 18.42 13.32
C PHE A 321 3.55 18.06 13.75
N LYS A 322 3.98 18.53 14.94
CA LYS A 322 5.29 18.18 15.51
C LYS A 322 5.40 16.70 15.85
N LYS A 323 4.31 16.03 16.27
CA LYS A 323 4.29 14.57 16.50
C LYS A 323 4.59 13.79 15.20
N ILE A 324 4.18 14.32 14.04
CA ILE A 324 4.31 13.64 12.74
C ILE A 324 5.59 14.04 12.02
N TYR A 325 5.90 15.33 11.92
CA TYR A 325 7.03 15.86 11.15
C TYR A 325 8.25 16.22 12.01
N GLU A 326 8.18 16.04 13.33
CA GLU A 326 9.23 16.34 14.33
C GLU A 326 9.67 17.82 14.40
N ILE A 327 9.18 18.66 13.50
CA ILE A 327 9.40 20.10 13.43
C ILE A 327 8.06 20.85 13.47
N ASN A 328 8.10 22.14 13.80
CA ASN A 328 6.88 22.94 13.84
C ASN A 328 6.46 23.34 12.41
N PRO A 329 5.16 23.59 12.15
CA PRO A 329 4.64 24.01 10.84
C PRO A 329 5.37 25.20 10.20
N ASN A 330 5.73 26.20 11.01
CA ASN A 330 6.49 27.37 10.55
C ASN A 330 7.88 26.98 10.04
N ASP A 331 8.55 26.08 10.75
CA ASP A 331 9.88 25.60 10.37
C ASP A 331 9.78 24.70 9.14
N PHE A 332 8.73 23.87 9.07
CA PHE A 332 8.42 23.04 7.91
C PHE A 332 8.28 23.90 6.65
N ARG A 333 7.46 24.95 6.68
CA ARG A 333 7.30 25.89 5.54
C ARG A 333 8.61 26.54 5.11
N LYS A 334 9.49 26.88 6.04
CA LYS A 334 10.76 27.57 5.75
C LYS A 334 11.85 26.62 5.24
N LYS A 335 11.89 25.39 5.75
CA LYS A 335 12.99 24.43 5.51
C LYS A 335 12.71 23.48 4.35
N ILE A 336 11.44 23.23 4.04
CA ILE A 336 11.02 22.30 3.00
C ILE A 336 10.54 23.10 1.80
N THR A 337 11.20 22.93 0.67
CA THR A 337 10.83 23.61 -0.58
C THR A 337 9.85 22.73 -1.35
N TYR A 338 8.65 23.24 -1.60
CA TYR A 338 7.76 22.64 -2.59
C TYR A 338 8.37 22.89 -3.97
N GLN A 339 8.65 21.83 -4.72
CA GLN A 339 9.15 21.98 -6.09
C GLN A 339 7.97 22.45 -6.96
N LYS A 340 7.80 23.78 -7.10
CA LYS A 340 6.69 24.44 -7.81
C LYS A 340 6.79 24.37 -9.34
N TYR A 341 7.97 24.04 -9.88
CA TYR A 341 8.21 24.00 -11.32
C TYR A 341 8.95 22.71 -11.69
N ILE A 342 8.29 21.91 -12.50
CA ILE A 342 8.89 20.89 -13.36
C ILE A 342 9.46 21.67 -14.55
N PHE A 343 10.78 21.67 -14.72
CA PHE A 343 11.41 22.08 -15.98
C PHE A 343 11.53 20.86 -16.88
#